data_AF-A0AAP8Q7S7-F1
#
_entry.id   AF-A0AAP8Q7S7-F1
#
_cell.length_a   1.000
_cell.length_b   1.000
_cell.length_c   1.000
_cell.angle_alpha   90.00
_cell.angle_beta   90.00
_cell.angle_gamma   90.00
#
_symmetry.space_group_name_H-M   'P 1'
#
loop_
_entity.id
_entity.type
_entity.pdbx_description
1 polymer ?
#
loop_
_entity_poly.entity_id
_entity_poly.type
_entity_poly.pdbx_seq_one_letter_code
_entity_poly.pdbx_strand_id
1 'polypeptide(L)'
;MTKAYLSLLISIFAIISISACSPSKVETTNNTPVQRDDLLTKQNTTFIVSLIEKSAPPVLNDEILTSKGDISKWIWFNNLQTWTDEFIRLTGSRQFIDNDSKDVILSALKKYYTASKAEEIFSFYFKKKDDGTYESIETERFPRTLQGIQEDLKVNIQKKSESNTSVLFEGFGYDYFDFKEKQRDIVKVQFSLVKEKDNYFISDIIDLD
;
A
#
# COMPACT_ATOMS: atom_id res chain seq x y z
N MET A 1 -15.37 23.45 68.18
CA MET A 1 -15.32 24.69 68.97
C MET A 1 -14.10 25.49 68.55
N THR A 2 -14.29 26.80 68.31
CA THR A 2 -13.31 27.93 68.37
C THR A 2 -11.99 27.81 67.58
N LYS A 3 -11.83 28.53 66.45
CA LYS A 3 -11.33 29.93 66.29
C LYS A 3 -9.87 30.06 66.78
N ALA A 4 -8.90 30.57 66.02
CA ALA A 4 -8.86 31.94 65.52
C ALA A 4 -7.60 32.25 64.67
N TYR A 5 -7.79 32.98 63.55
CA TYR A 5 -7.09 34.19 63.04
C TYR A 5 -5.55 34.23 62.91
N LEU A 6 -4.88 34.97 62.02
CA LEU A 6 -5.17 35.74 60.79
C LEU A 6 -3.82 36.39 60.39
N SER A 7 -3.49 36.37 59.09
CA SER A 7 -2.66 37.32 58.32
C SER A 7 -1.26 37.78 58.79
N LEU A 8 -0.28 37.69 57.89
CA LEU A 8 0.29 38.90 57.27
C LEU A 8 0.96 38.59 55.92
N LEU A 9 0.52 39.31 54.88
CA LEU A 9 1.15 39.45 53.57
C LEU A 9 2.34 40.41 53.66
N ILE A 10 3.50 40.07 53.08
CA ILE A 10 4.35 41.04 52.40
C ILE A 10 4.93 40.41 51.13
N SER A 11 4.64 41.06 50.02
CA SER A 11 5.11 40.80 48.67
C SER A 11 6.51 41.39 48.48
N ILE A 12 7.44 40.65 47.86
CA ILE A 12 8.57 41.25 47.13
C ILE A 12 8.75 40.46 45.83
N PHE A 13 8.26 41.06 44.75
CA PHE A 13 8.69 40.78 43.38
C PHE A 13 10.17 41.16 43.26
N ALA A 14 11.02 40.20 42.91
CA ALA A 14 12.33 40.47 42.33
C ALA A 14 12.38 39.76 40.98
N ILE A 15 12.10 40.54 39.94
CA ILE A 15 12.33 40.18 38.54
C ILE A 15 13.83 40.25 38.33
N ILE A 16 14.48 39.09 38.16
CA ILE A 16 15.83 39.04 37.60
C ILE A 16 15.67 38.64 36.15
N SER A 17 15.79 39.66 35.29
CA SER A 17 15.88 39.55 33.84
C SER A 17 17.15 38.78 33.47
N ILE A 18 17.02 37.48 33.24
CA ILE A 18 18.02 36.73 32.48
C ILE A 18 17.55 36.78 31.03
N SER A 19 18.26 37.57 30.24
CA SER A 19 18.19 37.60 28.79
C SER A 19 18.50 36.20 28.26
N ALA A 20 17.48 35.34 28.15
CA ALA A 20 17.56 34.11 27.41
C ALA A 20 17.58 34.50 25.93
N CYS A 21 18.78 34.47 25.35
CA CYS A 21 18.97 34.46 23.91
C CYS A 21 17.93 33.52 23.30
N SER A 22 17.11 34.06 22.41
CA SER A 22 16.27 33.26 21.53
C SER A 22 17.17 32.20 20.89
N PRO A 23 16.84 30.89 20.96
CA PRO A 23 17.50 29.95 20.08
C PRO A 23 17.08 30.36 18.67
N SER A 24 18.01 30.97 17.95
CA SER A 24 17.98 31.09 16.51
C SER A 24 17.52 29.75 15.96
N LYS A 25 16.43 29.75 15.19
CA LYS A 25 16.07 28.64 14.32
C LYS A 25 17.30 28.30 13.51
N VAL A 26 18.03 27.28 13.93
CA VAL A 26 18.97 26.59 13.07
C VAL A 26 18.06 25.78 12.15
N GLU A 27 17.84 26.32 10.95
CA GLU A 27 17.49 25.46 9.82
C GLU A 27 18.69 24.53 9.59
N THR A 28 18.74 23.46 10.37
CA THR A 28 19.50 22.28 9.99
C THR A 28 18.76 21.71 8.78
N THR A 29 19.13 22.18 7.59
CA THR A 29 19.17 21.31 6.42
C THR A 29 20.13 20.19 6.78
N ASN A 30 19.62 19.18 7.50
CA ASN A 30 20.29 17.91 7.68
C ASN A 30 20.27 17.23 6.31
N ASN A 31 21.16 17.67 5.43
CA ASN A 31 21.65 16.86 4.33
C ASN A 31 22.56 15.80 4.96
N THR A 32 21.98 14.92 5.79
CA THR A 32 22.63 13.67 6.15
C THR A 32 22.78 12.95 4.81
N PRO A 33 24.00 12.69 4.33
CA PRO A 33 24.17 11.92 3.12
C PRO A 33 23.44 10.59 3.34
N VAL A 34 22.57 10.19 2.41
CA VAL A 34 21.93 8.87 2.44
C VAL A 34 23.03 7.86 2.76
N GLN A 35 22.99 7.26 3.96
CA GLN A 35 23.93 6.20 4.27
C GLN A 35 23.64 5.10 3.26
N ARG A 36 24.67 4.63 2.54
CA ARG A 36 24.50 3.63 1.46
C ARG A 36 23.72 2.39 1.90
N ASP A 37 23.72 2.10 3.20
CA ASP A 37 23.03 0.96 3.80
C ASP A 37 21.50 1.11 3.80
N ASP A 38 20.99 2.34 3.66
CA ASP A 38 19.55 2.65 3.59
C ASP A 38 19.03 2.81 2.15
N LEU A 39 19.92 2.66 1.15
CA LEU A 39 19.57 2.74 -0.27
C LEU A 39 19.36 1.34 -0.86
N LEU A 40 18.17 1.10 -1.42
CA LEU A 40 17.93 -0.04 -2.29
C LEU A 40 18.49 0.24 -3.68
N THR A 41 19.47 -0.56 -4.08
CA THR A 41 20.14 -0.47 -5.38
C THR A 41 19.48 -1.36 -6.42
N LYS A 42 19.69 -1.06 -7.71
CA LYS A 42 19.17 -1.86 -8.83
C LYS A 42 19.47 -3.36 -8.70
N GLN A 43 20.67 -3.73 -8.25
CA GLN A 43 21.07 -5.12 -8.09
C GLN A 43 20.25 -5.82 -6.99
N ASN A 44 20.06 -5.16 -5.85
CA ASN A 44 19.26 -5.68 -4.75
C ASN A 44 17.79 -5.80 -5.16
N THR A 45 17.26 -4.78 -5.85
CA THR A 45 15.89 -4.79 -6.39
C THR A 45 15.68 -5.92 -7.39
N THR A 46 16.63 -6.12 -8.31
CA THR A 46 16.58 -7.23 -9.29
C THR A 46 16.60 -8.59 -8.59
N PHE A 47 17.40 -8.73 -7.52
CA PHE A 47 17.43 -9.94 -6.72
C PHE A 47 16.08 -10.18 -6.02
N ILE A 48 15.49 -9.17 -5.38
CA ILE A 48 14.15 -9.25 -4.76
C ILE A 48 13.11 -9.72 -5.79
N VAL A 49 13.08 -9.09 -6.97
CA VAL A 49 12.20 -9.48 -8.08
C VAL A 49 12.41 -10.96 -8.42
N SER A 50 13.66 -11.41 -8.57
CA SER A 50 13.95 -12.82 -8.92
C SER A 50 13.49 -13.83 -7.86
N LEU A 51 13.46 -13.44 -6.58
CA LEU A 51 12.99 -14.29 -5.49
C LEU A 51 11.47 -14.42 -5.51
N ILE A 52 10.77 -13.29 -5.63
CA ILE A 52 9.31 -13.26 -5.55
C ILE A 52 8.63 -13.67 -6.86
N GLU A 53 9.33 -13.64 -7.99
CA GLU A 53 8.81 -14.12 -9.28
C GLU A 53 8.35 -15.58 -9.20
N LYS A 54 8.94 -16.38 -8.30
CA LYS A 54 8.58 -17.79 -8.10
C LYS A 54 7.17 -17.99 -7.53
N SER A 55 6.64 -17.00 -6.81
CA SER A 55 5.27 -17.01 -6.26
C SER A 55 4.30 -16.17 -7.09
N ALA A 56 4.78 -15.55 -8.18
CA ALA A 56 3.96 -14.71 -9.02
C ALA A 56 2.91 -15.55 -9.79
N PRO A 57 1.66 -15.08 -9.91
CA PRO A 57 0.69 -15.77 -10.76
C PRO A 57 1.12 -15.66 -12.24
N PRO A 58 0.68 -16.59 -13.12
CA PRO A 58 0.90 -16.45 -14.55
C PRO A 58 0.27 -15.14 -15.07
N VAL A 59 0.77 -14.61 -16.19
CA VAL A 59 0.17 -13.43 -16.83
C VAL A 59 -1.30 -13.68 -17.15
N LEU A 60 -2.17 -12.72 -16.84
CA LEU A 60 -3.61 -12.87 -17.02
C LEU A 60 -3.97 -12.93 -18.51
N ASN A 61 -4.69 -13.97 -18.90
CA ASN A 61 -5.12 -14.20 -20.29
C ASN A 61 -6.55 -14.77 -20.32
N ASP A 62 -7.04 -15.05 -21.53
CA ASP A 62 -8.39 -15.61 -21.73
C ASP A 62 -8.55 -17.00 -21.08
N GLU A 63 -7.51 -17.84 -21.03
CA GLU A 63 -7.57 -19.17 -20.42
C GLU A 63 -7.92 -19.08 -18.92
N ILE A 64 -7.30 -18.15 -18.20
CA ILE A 64 -7.57 -17.92 -16.78
C ILE A 64 -8.97 -17.36 -16.58
N LEU A 65 -9.37 -16.34 -17.35
CA LEU A 65 -10.68 -15.69 -17.22
C LEU A 65 -11.85 -16.60 -17.62
N THR A 66 -11.62 -17.53 -18.54
CA THR A 66 -12.65 -18.50 -18.98
C THR A 66 -12.57 -19.84 -18.26
N SER A 67 -11.61 -20.01 -17.34
CA SER A 67 -11.47 -21.22 -16.54
C SER A 67 -12.78 -21.62 -15.84
N LYS A 68 -13.04 -22.92 -15.74
CA LYS A 68 -14.28 -23.43 -15.15
C LYS A 68 -14.28 -23.17 -13.64
N GLY A 69 -15.37 -22.57 -13.15
CA GLY A 69 -15.59 -22.31 -11.73
C GLY A 69 -14.97 -21.00 -11.25
N ASP A 70 -15.53 -20.49 -10.16
CA ASP A 70 -15.22 -19.16 -9.64
C ASP A 70 -13.97 -19.16 -8.75
N ILE A 71 -13.72 -20.28 -8.06
CA ILE A 71 -12.56 -20.49 -7.20
C ILE A 71 -11.24 -20.30 -7.96
N SER A 72 -11.09 -20.89 -9.16
CA SER A 72 -9.86 -20.78 -9.95
C SER A 72 -9.52 -19.33 -10.31
N LYS A 73 -10.54 -18.52 -10.61
CA LYS A 73 -10.38 -17.09 -10.89
C LYS A 73 -9.98 -16.36 -9.61
N TRP A 74 -10.70 -16.59 -8.52
CA TRP A 74 -10.40 -15.98 -7.23
C TRP A 74 -8.97 -16.30 -6.77
N ILE A 75 -8.49 -17.54 -6.92
CA ILE A 75 -7.12 -17.93 -6.60
C ILE A 75 -6.12 -17.04 -7.36
N TRP A 76 -6.33 -16.83 -8.67
CA TRP A 76 -5.42 -16.00 -9.47
C TRP A 76 -5.37 -14.56 -8.96
N PHE A 77 -6.52 -13.92 -8.75
CA PHE A 77 -6.58 -12.51 -8.32
C PHE A 77 -6.10 -12.32 -6.88
N ASN A 78 -6.43 -13.25 -5.97
CA ASN A 78 -5.93 -13.23 -4.60
C ASN A 78 -4.41 -13.45 -4.54
N ASN A 79 -3.87 -14.33 -5.38
CA ASN A 79 -2.42 -14.52 -5.50
C ASN A 79 -1.74 -13.25 -6.02
N LEU A 80 -2.35 -12.53 -6.97
CA LEU A 80 -1.82 -11.24 -7.43
C LEU A 80 -1.79 -10.19 -6.30
N GLN A 81 -2.88 -10.04 -5.53
CA GLN A 81 -2.91 -9.10 -4.39
C GLN A 81 -1.85 -9.46 -3.35
N THR A 82 -1.70 -10.75 -3.02
CA THR A 82 -0.69 -11.25 -2.08
C THR A 82 0.73 -11.00 -2.59
N TRP A 83 1.00 -11.33 -3.85
CA TRP A 83 2.29 -11.09 -4.49
C TRP A 83 2.64 -9.59 -4.51
N THR A 84 1.67 -8.73 -4.82
CA THR A 84 1.88 -7.27 -4.87
C THR A 84 2.18 -6.71 -3.49
N ASP A 85 1.44 -7.12 -2.47
CA ASP A 85 1.69 -6.77 -1.06
C ASP A 85 3.10 -7.17 -0.62
N GLU A 86 3.49 -8.42 -0.87
CA GLU A 86 4.82 -8.90 -0.52
C GLU A 86 5.93 -8.18 -1.30
N PHE A 87 5.71 -7.94 -2.60
CA PHE A 87 6.67 -7.26 -3.45
C PHE A 87 6.95 -5.84 -2.98
N ILE A 88 5.90 -5.08 -2.69
CA ILE A 88 5.99 -3.71 -2.20
C ILE A 88 6.63 -3.68 -0.81
N ARG A 89 6.27 -4.60 0.09
CA ARG A 89 6.89 -4.69 1.42
C ARG A 89 8.39 -4.97 1.34
N LEU A 90 8.82 -5.86 0.46
CA LEU A 90 10.24 -6.21 0.30
C LEU A 90 11.02 -5.05 -0.33
N THR A 91 10.46 -4.40 -1.35
CA THR A 91 11.11 -3.27 -2.01
C THR A 91 11.09 -1.99 -1.15
N GLY A 92 10.10 -1.82 -0.28
CA GLY A 92 10.04 -0.78 0.75
C GLY A 92 10.78 -1.09 2.05
N SER A 93 11.55 -2.19 2.11
CA SER A 93 12.31 -2.57 3.32
C SER A 93 13.48 -1.63 3.65
N ARG A 94 13.89 -0.80 2.69
CA ARG A 94 14.91 0.24 2.84
C ARG A 94 14.25 1.60 2.79
N GLN A 95 14.86 2.58 3.46
CA GLN A 95 14.29 3.93 3.52
C GLN A 95 14.30 4.61 2.15
N PHE A 96 15.33 4.38 1.33
CA PHE A 96 15.48 5.05 0.04
C PHE A 96 15.62 4.07 -1.13
N ILE A 97 15.17 4.51 -2.30
CA ILE A 97 15.23 3.78 -3.57
C ILE A 97 15.78 4.73 -4.65
N ASP A 98 16.73 4.24 -5.45
CA ASP A 98 17.26 4.99 -6.60
C ASP A 98 16.34 4.89 -7.84
N ASN A 99 16.57 5.77 -8.83
CA ASN A 99 15.72 5.80 -10.03
C ASN A 99 15.83 4.50 -10.86
N ASP A 100 17.00 3.86 -10.89
CA ASP A 100 17.20 2.59 -11.57
C ASP A 100 16.39 1.46 -10.93
N SER A 101 16.26 1.45 -9.60
CA SER A 101 15.42 0.51 -8.87
C SER A 101 13.95 0.78 -9.08
N LYS A 102 13.53 2.05 -9.17
CA LYS A 102 12.16 2.39 -9.58
C LYS A 102 11.83 1.74 -10.93
N ASP A 103 12.71 1.84 -11.91
CA ASP A 103 12.47 1.25 -13.25
C ASP A 103 12.30 -0.28 -13.18
N VAL A 104 13.09 -0.95 -12.33
CA VAL A 104 12.94 -2.40 -12.09
C VAL A 104 11.61 -2.73 -11.41
N ILE A 105 11.21 -1.96 -10.40
CA ILE A 105 9.94 -2.16 -9.66
C ILE A 105 8.75 -1.99 -10.61
N LEU A 106 8.74 -0.90 -11.37
CA LEU A 106 7.70 -0.63 -12.34
C LEU A 106 7.63 -1.69 -13.43
N SER A 107 8.78 -2.18 -13.90
CA SER A 107 8.82 -3.25 -14.90
C SER A 107 8.19 -4.55 -14.38
N ALA A 108 8.39 -4.88 -13.10
CA ALA A 108 7.74 -6.02 -12.47
C ALA A 108 6.22 -5.82 -12.32
N LEU A 109 5.77 -4.65 -11.84
CA LEU A 109 4.35 -4.33 -11.72
C LEU A 109 3.63 -4.33 -13.09
N LYS A 110 4.28 -3.78 -14.13
CA LYS A 110 3.72 -3.69 -15.49
C LYS A 110 3.47 -5.05 -16.16
N LYS A 111 3.89 -6.17 -15.56
CA LYS A 111 3.48 -7.51 -15.99
C LYS A 111 1.99 -7.80 -15.73
N TYR A 112 1.41 -7.13 -14.74
CA TYR A 112 0.04 -7.37 -14.26
C TYR A 112 -0.84 -6.13 -14.26
N TYR A 113 -0.24 -4.95 -14.13
CA TYR A 113 -0.92 -3.67 -14.04
C TYR A 113 -0.69 -2.84 -15.29
N THR A 114 -1.65 -1.99 -15.66
CA THR A 114 -1.40 -0.96 -16.67
C THR A 114 -0.26 -0.03 -16.22
N ALA A 115 0.41 0.63 -17.17
CA ALA A 115 1.49 1.55 -16.84
C ALA A 115 1.06 2.64 -15.84
N SER A 116 -0.15 3.17 -15.98
CA SER A 116 -0.73 4.15 -15.06
C SER A 116 -0.93 3.57 -13.66
N LYS A 117 -1.54 2.38 -13.55
CA LYS A 117 -1.80 1.75 -12.25
C LYS A 117 -0.51 1.32 -11.55
N ALA A 118 0.50 0.86 -12.30
CA ALA A 118 1.81 0.54 -11.76
C ALA A 118 2.51 1.77 -11.14
N GLU A 119 2.44 2.93 -11.80
CA GLU A 119 2.97 4.19 -11.27
C GLU A 119 2.16 4.69 -10.07
N GLU A 120 0.84 4.53 -10.08
CA GLU A 120 -0.03 4.85 -8.94
C GLU A 120 0.36 4.02 -7.71
N ILE A 121 0.48 2.70 -7.86
CA ILE A 121 0.94 1.80 -6.80
C ILE A 121 2.31 2.25 -6.30
N PHE A 122 3.29 2.44 -7.20
CA PHE A 122 4.62 2.88 -6.80
C PHE A 122 4.56 4.20 -6.01
N SER A 123 3.83 5.19 -6.50
CA SER A 123 3.76 6.52 -5.88
C SER A 123 3.02 6.53 -4.54
N PHE A 124 2.14 5.55 -4.30
CA PHE A 124 1.48 5.38 -3.01
C PHE A 124 2.46 4.94 -1.92
N TYR A 125 3.48 4.14 -2.28
CA TYR A 125 4.46 3.60 -1.33
C TYR A 125 5.79 4.34 -1.33
N PHE A 126 6.09 5.15 -2.35
CA PHE A 126 7.37 5.80 -2.53
C PHE A 126 7.22 7.27 -2.92
N LYS A 127 7.76 8.16 -2.09
CA LYS A 127 7.73 9.62 -2.32
C LYS A 127 9.02 10.08 -2.99
N LYS A 128 8.92 10.74 -4.15
CA LYS A 128 10.08 11.35 -4.79
C LYS A 128 10.67 12.47 -3.93
N LYS A 129 11.99 12.51 -3.82
CA LYS A 129 12.79 13.52 -3.12
C LYS A 129 13.45 14.48 -4.12
N ASP A 130 13.89 15.63 -3.64
CA ASP A 130 14.52 16.67 -4.47
C ASP A 130 15.85 16.23 -5.08
N ASP A 131 16.55 15.29 -4.43
CA ASP A 131 17.80 14.70 -4.91
C ASP A 131 17.61 13.62 -6.01
N GLY A 132 16.36 13.36 -6.40
CA GLY A 132 15.99 12.38 -7.42
C GLY A 132 15.82 10.95 -6.91
N THR A 133 16.07 10.68 -5.64
CA THR A 133 15.74 9.41 -5.00
C THR A 133 14.27 9.35 -4.60
N TYR A 134 13.82 8.18 -4.14
CA TYR A 134 12.49 7.96 -3.61
C TYR A 134 12.58 7.46 -2.17
N GLU A 135 11.79 8.02 -1.27
CA GLU A 135 11.69 7.61 0.13
C GLU A 135 10.48 6.70 0.33
N SER A 136 10.67 5.55 0.97
CA SER A 136 9.61 4.63 1.35
C SER A 136 8.68 5.28 2.37
N ILE A 137 7.38 5.19 2.12
CA ILE A 137 6.33 5.74 2.98
C ILE A 137 5.87 4.63 3.92
N GLU A 138 5.89 4.91 5.23
CA GLU A 138 5.21 4.04 6.19
C GLU A 138 3.70 4.19 5.98
N THR A 139 3.09 3.17 5.42
CA THR A 139 1.67 3.14 5.06
C THR A 139 1.11 1.73 5.29
N GLU A 140 -0.21 1.60 5.18
CA GLU A 140 -0.88 0.32 5.28
C GLU A 140 -0.43 -0.64 4.17
N ARG A 141 -0.60 -1.94 4.45
CA ARG A 141 -0.30 -3.00 3.49
C ARG A 141 -1.11 -2.83 2.22
N PHE A 142 -0.62 -3.40 1.13
CA PHE A 142 -1.41 -3.41 -0.11
C PHE A 142 -2.75 -4.10 0.13
N PRO A 143 -3.88 -3.48 -0.26
CA PRO A 143 -5.20 -4.02 0.06
C PRO A 143 -5.37 -5.44 -0.48
N ARG A 144 -5.73 -6.37 0.40
CA ARG A 144 -6.05 -7.77 0.07
C ARG A 144 -7.54 -8.02 0.21
N THR A 145 -8.32 -7.16 -0.44
CA THR A 145 -9.79 -7.08 -0.32
C THR A 145 -10.50 -8.41 -0.61
N LEU A 146 -9.94 -9.26 -1.48
CA LEU A 146 -10.51 -10.59 -1.75
C LEU A 146 -10.44 -11.58 -0.57
N GLN A 147 -9.60 -11.34 0.44
CA GLN A 147 -9.55 -12.17 1.66
C GLN A 147 -10.79 -12.01 2.53
N GLY A 148 -11.57 -10.93 2.32
CA GLY A 148 -12.86 -10.72 2.98
C GLY A 148 -13.92 -11.74 2.57
N ILE A 149 -13.85 -12.28 1.35
CA ILE A 149 -14.81 -13.26 0.84
C ILE A 149 -14.47 -14.66 1.37
N GLN A 150 -15.36 -15.21 2.20
CA GLN A 150 -15.17 -16.51 2.86
C GLN A 150 -16.22 -17.54 2.43
N GLU A 151 -17.41 -17.09 1.99
CA GLU A 151 -18.51 -17.93 1.54
C GLU A 151 -19.21 -17.41 0.28
N ASP A 152 -19.95 -18.30 -0.38
CA ASP A 152 -20.77 -18.07 -1.59
C ASP A 152 -20.08 -17.22 -2.67
N LEU A 153 -18.78 -17.46 -2.87
CA LEU A 153 -18.00 -16.82 -3.91
C LEU A 153 -18.70 -16.93 -5.28
N LYS A 154 -18.94 -15.78 -5.88
CA LYS A 154 -19.44 -15.61 -7.25
C LYS A 154 -18.52 -14.68 -8.01
N VAL A 155 -18.23 -15.05 -9.26
CA VAL A 155 -17.41 -14.21 -10.15
C VAL A 155 -18.20 -13.87 -11.40
N ASN A 156 -18.44 -12.56 -11.59
CA ASN A 156 -19.13 -12.04 -12.76
C ASN A 156 -18.14 -11.27 -13.65
N ILE A 157 -17.90 -11.78 -14.85
CA ILE A 157 -17.03 -11.15 -15.85
C ILE A 157 -17.90 -10.47 -16.89
N GLN A 158 -17.73 -9.15 -17.04
CA GLN A 158 -18.45 -8.33 -17.99
C GLN A 158 -17.48 -7.69 -18.98
N LYS A 159 -17.53 -8.11 -20.24
CA LYS A 159 -16.84 -7.42 -21.33
C LYS A 159 -17.59 -6.11 -21.61
N LYS A 160 -16.96 -4.98 -21.31
CA LYS A 160 -17.52 -3.63 -21.53
C LYS A 160 -17.21 -3.12 -22.94
N SER A 161 -16.07 -3.51 -23.49
CA SER A 161 -15.66 -3.28 -24.89
C SER A 161 -14.70 -4.39 -25.33
N GLU A 162 -14.14 -4.29 -26.54
CA GLU A 162 -13.09 -5.20 -27.03
C GLU A 162 -11.85 -5.19 -26.13
N SER A 163 -11.51 -4.02 -25.57
CA SER A 163 -10.34 -3.82 -24.73
C SER A 163 -10.64 -3.75 -23.24
N ASN A 164 -11.88 -3.47 -22.82
CA ASN A 164 -12.19 -3.28 -21.41
C ASN A 164 -13.06 -4.41 -20.86
N THR A 165 -12.61 -5.03 -19.78
CA THR A 165 -13.35 -6.08 -19.06
C THR A 165 -13.42 -5.73 -17.58
N SER A 166 -14.57 -5.98 -16.96
CA SER A 166 -14.77 -5.85 -15.52
C SER A 166 -14.92 -7.24 -14.92
N VAL A 167 -14.24 -7.50 -13.81
CA VAL A 167 -14.38 -8.75 -13.04
C VAL A 167 -14.87 -8.38 -11.65
N LEU A 168 -16.11 -8.74 -11.34
CA LEU A 168 -16.71 -8.54 -10.03
C LEU A 168 -16.67 -9.84 -9.24
N PHE A 169 -16.04 -9.79 -8.08
CA PHE A 169 -16.09 -10.81 -7.05
C PHE A 169 -17.14 -10.41 -6.04
N GLU A 170 -18.07 -11.31 -5.73
CA GLU A 170 -19.08 -11.14 -4.70
C GLU A 170 -19.09 -12.37 -3.79
N GLY A 171 -19.33 -12.17 -2.51
CA GLY A 171 -19.56 -13.26 -1.57
C GLY A 171 -19.84 -12.70 -0.19
N PHE A 172 -19.64 -13.52 0.84
CA PHE A 172 -19.86 -13.10 2.22
C PHE A 172 -18.58 -13.16 3.04
N GLY A 173 -18.37 -12.12 3.84
CA GLY A 173 -17.38 -12.05 4.91
C GLY A 173 -18.04 -12.14 6.28
N TYR A 174 -17.20 -12.21 7.32
CA TYR A 174 -17.63 -12.27 8.71
C TYR A 174 -16.84 -11.26 9.54
N ASP A 175 -17.53 -10.46 10.35
CA ASP A 175 -16.89 -9.68 11.41
C ASP A 175 -16.54 -10.60 12.58
N TYR A 176 -15.25 -10.83 12.77
CA TYR A 176 -14.74 -11.68 13.85
C TYR A 176 -14.71 -10.99 15.21
N PHE A 177 -15.02 -9.69 15.29
CA PHE A 177 -14.97 -8.92 16.53
C PHE A 177 -16.32 -8.84 17.26
N ASP A 178 -17.45 -9.17 16.62
CA ASP A 178 -18.76 -9.29 17.27
C ASP A 178 -19.22 -10.75 17.40
N PHE A 179 -18.81 -11.40 18.49
CA PHE A 179 -19.10 -12.81 18.76
C PHE A 179 -20.60 -13.11 19.00
N LYS A 180 -21.47 -12.10 19.12
CA LYS A 180 -22.89 -12.29 19.47
C LYS A 180 -23.81 -12.33 18.26
N GLU A 181 -23.37 -11.80 17.12
CA GLU A 181 -24.05 -11.95 15.83
C GLU A 181 -22.98 -12.28 14.81
N LYS A 182 -23.12 -13.41 14.09
CA LYS A 182 -22.34 -13.65 12.88
C LYS A 182 -22.82 -12.63 11.82
N GLN A 183 -22.39 -11.37 11.95
CA GLN A 183 -22.70 -10.36 10.95
C GLN A 183 -22.00 -10.78 9.67
N ARG A 184 -22.87 -11.18 8.74
CA ARG A 184 -22.52 -11.75 7.45
C ARG A 184 -22.65 -10.60 6.47
N ASP A 185 -21.54 -9.95 6.19
CA ASP A 185 -21.51 -8.81 5.29
C ASP A 185 -21.29 -9.28 3.86
N ILE A 186 -21.97 -8.63 2.92
CA ILE A 186 -21.73 -8.86 1.50
C ILE A 186 -20.45 -8.11 1.16
N VAL A 187 -19.46 -8.84 0.65
CA VAL A 187 -18.18 -8.27 0.19
C VAL A 187 -18.19 -8.22 -1.34
N LYS A 188 -17.89 -7.06 -1.92
CA LYS A 188 -17.86 -6.84 -3.37
C LYS A 188 -16.58 -6.16 -3.80
N VAL A 189 -15.77 -6.88 -4.59
CA VAL A 189 -14.52 -6.34 -5.13
C VAL A 189 -14.55 -6.37 -6.65
N GLN A 190 -14.34 -5.21 -7.28
CA GLN A 190 -14.28 -5.10 -8.72
C GLN A 190 -12.85 -4.82 -9.20
N PHE A 191 -12.42 -5.60 -10.19
CA PHE A 191 -11.20 -5.37 -10.95
C PHE A 191 -11.56 -4.86 -12.35
N SER A 192 -11.00 -3.72 -12.72
CA SER A 192 -11.06 -3.21 -14.09
C SER A 192 -9.84 -3.69 -14.86
N LEU A 193 -10.06 -4.27 -16.04
CA LEU A 193 -9.04 -4.86 -16.89
C LEU A 193 -8.97 -4.15 -18.25
N VAL A 194 -7.74 -3.95 -18.73
CA VAL A 194 -7.45 -3.55 -20.11
C VAL A 194 -6.78 -4.72 -20.83
N LYS A 195 -7.32 -5.14 -21.96
CA LYS A 195 -6.76 -6.16 -22.83
C LYS A 195 -5.77 -5.53 -23.80
N GLU A 196 -4.55 -6.04 -23.83
CA GLU A 196 -3.56 -5.72 -24.87
C GLU A 196 -3.03 -7.02 -25.47
N LYS A 197 -3.26 -7.21 -26.77
CA LYS A 197 -3.00 -8.48 -27.46
C LYS A 197 -3.73 -9.63 -26.75
N ASP A 198 -2.99 -10.63 -26.28
CA ASP A 198 -3.53 -11.85 -25.65
C ASP A 198 -3.62 -11.75 -24.12
N ASN A 199 -3.19 -10.63 -23.53
CA ASN A 199 -3.08 -10.47 -22.08
C ASN A 199 -4.01 -9.38 -21.54
N TYR A 200 -4.31 -9.47 -20.25
CA TYR A 200 -5.09 -8.48 -19.52
C TYR A 200 -4.25 -7.85 -18.41
N PHE A 201 -4.45 -6.55 -18.21
CA PHE A 201 -3.75 -5.75 -17.22
C PHE A 201 -4.77 -5.08 -16.30
N ILE A 202 -4.53 -5.12 -14.99
CA ILE A 202 -5.36 -4.42 -14.01
C ILE A 202 -5.17 -2.91 -14.19
N SER A 203 -6.23 -2.21 -14.53
CA SER A 203 -6.28 -0.74 -14.55
C SER A 203 -6.80 -0.17 -13.25
N ASP A 204 -7.66 -0.90 -12.54
CA ASP A 204 -8.19 -0.44 -11.26
C ASP A 204 -8.70 -1.58 -10.37
N ILE A 205 -8.76 -1.32 -9.06
CA ILE A 205 -9.30 -2.21 -8.02
C ILE A 205 -10.17 -1.37 -7.10
N ILE A 206 -11.45 -1.73 -6.99
CA ILE A 206 -12.44 -0.99 -6.21
C ILE A 206 -13.10 -1.96 -5.23
N ASP A 207 -13.10 -1.57 -3.95
CA ASP A 207 -13.98 -2.15 -2.94
C ASP A 207 -15.33 -1.42 -3.00
N LEU A 208 -16.43 -2.17 -3.13
CA LEU A 208 -17.78 -1.64 -3.36
C LEU A 208 -18.68 -1.75 -2.12
N ASP A 209 -18.10 -2.14 -0.97
CA ASP A 209 -18.76 -2.24 0.32
C ASP A 209 -19.20 -0.88 0.88
#